data_AF-A0A9F5JAK3-F1
#
_entry.id   AF-A0A9F5JAK3-F1
#
_cell.length_a   1.000
_cell.length_b   1.000
_cell.length_c   1.000
_cell.angle_alpha   90.00
_cell.angle_beta   90.00
_cell.angle_gamma   90.00
#
_symmetry.space_group_name_H-M   'P 1'
#
loop_
_entity.id
_entity.type
_entity.pdbx_description
1 polymer ?
#
loop_
_entity_poly.entity_id
_entity_poly.type
_entity_poly.pdbx_seq_one_letter_code
_entity_poly.pdbx_strand_id
1 'polypeptide(L)'
;MPRLDAASGRNMIGFLRNGFQLALNALFPYFAGQVKKLLTKFFLIILALGLVTFLILSLIMAQVKDSSMNSKQAIAIRAAPWWKLPEVVKFLKDFLVIVATLMPHCEPLTERNLVKHRDQLGNDRLLLQACFNVAINGFRKEPMAVQQNARLLIQCDGLSMEFLAGKGHCEISVLIFNGKIQYAVKELTAEMYHTRMLVREEPWSPDDLLRVKHTLETWGILSGILRKCLQVTLQKFVMEPLKIQSDVYILVECGGHIVKFVSGKKGNYVYIHSDSEGTIHYQVSSQSLWTQVSRFWSGAKDDMFPSASNHLQLECDQC
;
A
#
# COMPACT_ATOMS: atom_id res chain seq x y z
N MET A 1 47.50 -20.10 3.33
CA MET A 1 46.33 -20.03 4.24
C MET A 1 46.39 -18.71 5.01
N PRO A 2 45.54 -17.71 4.72
CA PRO A 2 45.51 -16.48 5.50
C PRO A 2 44.55 -16.63 6.68
N ARG A 3 44.98 -16.17 7.86
CA ARG A 3 44.17 -16.04 9.08
C ARG A 3 43.21 -14.87 8.91
N LEU A 4 41.91 -15.12 9.08
CA LEU A 4 40.86 -14.11 9.18
C LEU A 4 40.79 -13.62 10.63
N ASP A 5 41.06 -12.33 10.83
CA ASP A 5 41.04 -11.66 12.14
C ASP A 5 39.60 -11.36 12.60
N ALA A 6 39.26 -11.86 13.79
CA ALA A 6 37.95 -11.78 14.43
C ALA A 6 37.66 -10.40 15.10
N ALA A 7 38.16 -9.29 14.54
CA ALA A 7 38.03 -7.96 15.14
C ALA A 7 36.84 -7.13 14.64
N SER A 8 36.17 -7.53 13.54
CA SER A 8 35.14 -6.71 12.88
C SER A 8 33.70 -6.86 13.43
N GLY A 9 33.47 -7.73 14.41
CA GLY A 9 32.12 -8.04 14.91
C GLY A 9 31.56 -7.11 15.99
N ARG A 10 32.41 -6.36 16.70
CA ARG A 10 31.98 -5.58 17.88
C ARG A 10 31.42 -4.19 17.57
N ASN A 11 31.75 -3.58 16.43
CA ASN A 11 31.24 -2.26 16.05
C ASN A 11 29.85 -2.28 15.39
N MET A 12 29.44 -3.40 14.78
CA MET A 12 28.15 -3.49 14.10
C MET A 12 26.96 -3.54 15.08
N ILE A 13 27.16 -4.16 16.25
CA ILE A 13 26.12 -4.26 17.29
C ILE A 13 25.83 -2.88 17.91
N GLY A 14 26.86 -2.05 18.11
CA GLY A 14 26.69 -0.69 18.62
C GLY A 14 25.93 0.23 17.67
N PHE A 15 26.20 0.11 16.36
CA PHE A 15 25.52 0.90 15.33
C PHE A 15 24.04 0.52 15.20
N LEU A 16 23.73 -0.78 15.20
CA LEU A 16 22.34 -1.27 15.16
C LEU A 16 21.56 -0.87 16.42
N ARG A 17 22.19 -0.93 17.60
CA ARG A 17 21.54 -0.55 18.86
C ARG A 17 21.19 0.95 18.90
N ASN A 18 22.11 1.80 18.46
CA ASN A 18 21.89 3.25 18.44
C ASN A 18 20.89 3.68 17.37
N GLY A 19 20.92 3.08 16.18
CA GLY A 19 19.92 3.33 15.13
C GLY A 19 18.51 2.92 15.56
N PHE A 20 18.38 1.75 16.21
CA PHE A 20 17.10 1.26 16.72
C PHE A 20 16.53 2.12 17.86
N GLN A 21 17.39 2.57 18.78
CA GLN A 21 17.00 3.51 19.85
C GLN A 21 16.50 4.84 19.30
N LEU A 22 17.15 5.39 18.27
CA LEU A 22 16.74 6.65 17.65
C LEU A 22 15.40 6.51 16.90
N ALA A 23 15.21 5.40 16.19
CA ALA A 23 13.95 5.08 15.53
C ALA A 23 12.81 4.89 16.55
N LEU A 24 13.06 4.18 17.65
CA LEU A 24 12.10 4.03 18.74
C LEU A 24 11.73 5.37 19.35
N ASN A 25 12.70 6.23 19.70
CA ASN A 25 12.42 7.54 20.30
C ASN A 25 11.66 8.48 19.36
N ALA A 26 11.80 8.34 18.05
CA ALA A 26 11.03 9.10 17.05
C ALA A 26 9.60 8.55 16.86
N LEU A 27 9.43 7.23 16.88
CA LEU A 27 8.12 6.58 16.71
C LEU A 27 7.28 6.58 17.98
N PHE A 28 7.90 6.57 19.17
CA PHE A 28 7.21 6.47 20.46
C PHE A 28 6.21 7.60 20.72
N PRO A 29 6.50 8.90 20.50
CA PRO A 29 5.50 9.95 20.71
C PRO A 29 4.32 9.87 19.74
N TYR A 30 4.55 9.39 18.51
CA TYR A 30 3.49 9.18 17.52
C TYR A 30 2.58 8.00 17.89
N PHE A 31 3.16 6.87 18.31
CA PHE A 31 2.39 5.75 18.83
C PHE A 31 1.74 6.06 20.18
N ALA A 32 2.37 6.84 21.06
CA ALA A 32 1.81 7.20 22.35
C ALA A 32 0.50 7.98 22.20
N GLY A 33 0.39 8.86 21.19
CA GLY A 33 -0.86 9.57 20.89
C GLY A 33 -1.98 8.63 20.43
N GLN A 34 -1.68 7.72 19.49
CA GLN A 34 -2.62 6.72 18.97
C GLN A 34 -3.03 5.70 20.04
N VAL A 35 -2.05 5.17 20.80
CA VAL A 35 -2.24 4.19 21.88
C VAL A 35 -3.00 4.81 23.05
N LYS A 36 -2.71 6.07 23.43
CA LYS A 36 -3.49 6.77 24.45
C LYS A 36 -4.94 6.95 24.00
N LYS A 37 -5.18 7.32 22.74
CA LYS A 37 -6.54 7.44 22.18
C LYS A 37 -7.25 6.09 22.17
N LEU A 38 -6.57 5.01 21.80
CA LEU A 38 -7.12 3.65 21.81
C LEU A 38 -7.41 3.15 23.23
N LEU A 39 -6.48 3.32 24.16
CA LEU A 39 -6.63 2.94 25.58
C LEU A 39 -7.77 3.70 26.25
N THR A 40 -7.90 5.00 25.95
CA THR A 40 -9.01 5.80 26.50
C THR A 40 -10.35 5.28 25.99
N LYS A 41 -10.45 4.93 24.71
CA LYS A 41 -11.65 4.29 24.13
C LYS A 41 -11.94 2.93 24.76
N PHE A 42 -10.91 2.10 24.92
CA PHE A 42 -11.04 0.77 25.52
C PHE A 42 -11.47 0.84 26.99
N PHE A 43 -10.91 1.78 27.75
CA PHE A 43 -11.28 2.03 29.14
C PHE A 43 -12.74 2.50 29.26
N LEU A 44 -13.22 3.37 28.37
CA LEU A 44 -14.63 3.78 28.33
C LEU A 44 -15.56 2.59 28.05
N ILE A 45 -15.17 1.67 27.17
CA ILE A 45 -15.94 0.46 26.88
C ILE A 45 -16.00 -0.45 28.11
N ILE A 46 -14.87 -0.69 28.79
CA ILE A 46 -14.83 -1.49 30.02
C ILE A 46 -15.67 -0.84 31.12
N LEU A 47 -15.57 0.47 31.30
CA LEU A 47 -16.34 1.22 32.30
C LEU A 47 -17.85 1.08 32.02
N ALA A 48 -18.27 1.20 30.75
CA ALA A 48 -19.66 1.03 30.35
C ALA A 48 -20.16 -0.39 30.61
N LEU A 49 -19.38 -1.42 30.25
CA LEU A 49 -19.68 -2.82 30.56
C LEU A 49 -19.78 -3.06 32.07
N GLY A 50 -18.85 -2.51 32.85
CA GLY A 50 -18.86 -2.56 34.31
C GLY A 50 -20.13 -1.96 34.89
N LEU A 51 -20.54 -0.78 34.45
CA LEU A 51 -21.79 -0.13 34.89
C LEU A 51 -23.02 -0.96 34.54
N VAL A 52 -23.09 -1.53 33.33
CA VAL A 52 -24.21 -2.39 32.91
C VAL A 52 -24.28 -3.63 33.79
N THR A 53 -23.16 -4.32 34.01
CA THR A 53 -23.13 -5.50 34.88
C THR A 53 -23.53 -5.17 36.31
N PHE A 54 -23.06 -4.04 36.84
CA PHE A 54 -23.42 -3.56 38.18
C PHE A 54 -24.92 -3.25 38.31
N LEU A 55 -25.52 -2.60 37.31
CA LEU A 55 -26.95 -2.31 37.27
C LEU A 55 -27.78 -3.61 37.22
N ILE A 56 -27.38 -4.58 36.41
CA ILE A 56 -28.03 -5.90 36.34
C ILE A 56 -27.95 -6.60 37.70
N LEU A 57 -26.78 -6.63 38.33
CA LEU A 57 -26.59 -7.26 39.64
C LEU A 57 -27.43 -6.59 40.72
N SER A 58 -27.48 -5.25 40.72
CA SER A 58 -28.28 -4.47 41.67
C SER A 58 -29.78 -4.76 41.52
N LEU A 59 -30.26 -4.92 40.28
CA LEU A 59 -31.64 -5.32 40.00
C LEU A 59 -31.96 -6.72 40.53
N ILE A 60 -31.05 -7.69 40.32
CA ILE A 60 -31.20 -9.06 40.85
C ILE A 60 -31.27 -9.03 42.38
N MET A 61 -30.39 -8.26 43.04
CA MET A 61 -30.36 -8.16 44.49
C MET A 61 -31.61 -7.48 45.07
N ALA A 62 -32.18 -6.50 44.38
CA ALA A 62 -33.44 -5.86 44.79
C ALA A 62 -34.60 -6.87 44.78
N GLN A 63 -34.70 -7.71 43.75
CA GLN A 63 -35.75 -8.75 43.63
C GLN A 63 -35.64 -9.81 44.74
N VAL A 64 -34.44 -10.13 45.20
CA VAL A 64 -34.22 -11.12 46.27
C VAL A 64 -34.66 -10.59 47.64
N LYS A 65 -34.53 -9.28 47.89
CA LYS A 65 -34.83 -8.69 49.19
C LYS A 65 -36.32 -8.66 49.51
N ASP A 66 -37.18 -8.58 48.49
CA ASP A 66 -38.64 -8.61 48.65
C ASP A 66 -39.23 -10.02 48.81
N SER A 67 -38.41 -11.08 48.66
CA SER A 67 -38.85 -12.48 48.77
C SER A 67 -38.70 -13.08 50.19
N SER A 68 -38.26 -12.30 51.18
CA SER A 68 -38.06 -12.80 52.53
C SER A 68 -39.32 -12.60 53.39
N MET A 69 -39.88 -13.71 53.88
CA MET A 69 -41.01 -13.85 54.80
C MET A 69 -42.42 -13.97 54.17
N ASN A 70 -42.67 -15.07 53.46
CA ASN A 70 -43.72 -16.01 53.87
C ASN A 70 -43.72 -17.34 53.07
N SER A 71 -43.40 -18.42 53.78
CA SER A 71 -44.03 -19.74 53.73
C SER A 71 -44.71 -20.24 52.43
N LYS A 72 -44.04 -21.20 51.77
CA LYS A 72 -44.64 -22.40 51.11
C LYS A 72 -45.71 -22.18 50.02
N GLN A 73 -45.47 -21.31 49.06
CA GLN A 73 -46.13 -21.43 47.75
C GLN A 73 -45.06 -21.47 46.65
N ALA A 74 -45.13 -22.53 45.83
CA ALA A 74 -44.35 -22.66 44.60
C ALA A 74 -44.84 -21.61 43.61
N ILE A 75 -44.30 -20.39 43.73
CA ILE A 75 -44.55 -19.32 42.78
C ILE A 75 -43.78 -19.69 41.52
N ALA A 76 -44.51 -20.11 40.49
CA ALA A 76 -43.99 -20.15 39.14
C ALA A 76 -43.61 -18.72 38.75
N ILE A 77 -42.33 -18.36 38.95
CA ILE A 77 -41.77 -17.10 38.49
C ILE A 77 -41.86 -17.12 36.97
N ARG A 78 -42.93 -16.54 36.42
CA ARG A 78 -42.94 -16.12 35.03
C ARG A 78 -41.87 -15.05 34.92
N ALA A 79 -40.67 -15.45 34.51
CA ALA A 79 -39.63 -14.55 34.08
C ALA A 79 -40.20 -13.71 32.94
N ALA A 80 -40.76 -12.54 33.28
CA ALA A 80 -41.15 -11.58 32.29
C ALA A 80 -39.88 -11.20 31.54
N PRO A 81 -39.85 -11.32 30.20
CA PRO A 81 -38.64 -11.09 29.43
C PRO A 81 -38.14 -9.65 29.64
N TRP A 82 -37.07 -9.52 30.42
CA TRP A 82 -36.44 -8.27 30.85
C TRP A 82 -36.02 -7.36 29.69
N TRP A 83 -35.83 -7.92 28.49
CA TRP A 83 -35.59 -7.18 27.24
C TRP A 83 -36.78 -6.33 26.75
N LYS A 84 -37.97 -6.43 27.38
CA LYS A 84 -39.11 -5.54 27.07
C LYS A 84 -39.12 -4.22 27.84
N LEU A 85 -38.17 -3.98 28.75
CA LEU A 85 -38.09 -2.70 29.45
C LEU A 85 -37.60 -1.61 28.48
N PRO A 86 -38.41 -0.56 28.22
CA PRO A 86 -38.07 0.51 27.27
C PRO A 86 -36.71 1.17 27.54
N GLU A 87 -36.30 1.21 28.81
CA GLU A 87 -35.04 1.80 29.24
C GLU A 87 -33.81 1.00 28.78
N VAL A 88 -33.88 -0.33 28.79
CA VAL A 88 -32.79 -1.20 28.34
C VAL A 88 -32.58 -1.07 26.83
N VAL A 89 -33.67 -0.99 26.07
CA VAL A 89 -33.63 -0.78 24.61
C VAL A 89 -33.03 0.60 24.27
N LYS A 90 -33.43 1.64 25.01
CA LYS A 90 -32.88 2.99 24.84
C LYS A 90 -31.37 3.01 25.13
N PHE A 91 -30.93 2.40 26.23
CA PHE A 91 -29.52 2.32 26.58
C PHE A 91 -28.68 1.58 25.52
N LEU A 92 -29.16 0.44 25.01
CA LEU A 92 -28.49 -0.30 23.94
C LEU A 92 -28.37 0.54 22.66
N LYS A 93 -29.42 1.29 22.30
CA LYS A 93 -29.40 2.19 21.14
C LYS A 93 -28.38 3.31 21.33
N ASP A 94 -28.36 3.96 22.48
CA ASP A 94 -27.43 5.05 22.79
C ASP A 94 -25.98 4.53 22.82
N PHE A 95 -25.75 3.34 23.40
CA PHE A 95 -24.45 2.67 23.37
C PHE A 95 -23.99 2.35 21.94
N LEU A 96 -24.87 1.82 21.09
CA LEU A 96 -24.54 1.54 19.68
C LEU A 96 -24.18 2.82 18.91
N VAL A 97 -24.83 3.95 19.20
CA VAL A 97 -24.47 5.26 18.63
C VAL A 97 -23.10 5.72 19.11
N ILE A 98 -22.78 5.54 20.39
CA ILE A 98 -21.45 5.87 20.94
C ILE A 98 -20.38 4.97 20.32
N VAL A 99 -20.63 3.66 20.20
CA VAL A 99 -19.69 2.74 19.54
C VAL A 99 -19.51 3.12 18.07
N ALA A 100 -20.59 3.44 17.34
CA ALA A 100 -20.51 3.89 15.96
C ALA A 100 -19.69 5.18 15.81
N THR A 101 -19.89 6.17 16.68
CA THR A 101 -19.11 7.42 16.67
C THR A 101 -17.65 7.23 17.11
N LEU A 102 -17.37 6.21 17.90
CA LEU A 102 -16.01 5.83 18.30
C LEU A 102 -15.28 5.00 17.25
N MET A 103 -15.99 4.32 16.35
CA MET A 103 -15.37 3.68 15.19
C MET A 103 -14.84 4.77 14.25
N PRO A 104 -13.59 4.63 13.75
CA PRO A 104 -13.11 5.50 12.69
C PRO A 104 -14.13 5.42 11.57
N HIS A 105 -14.82 6.53 11.29
CA HIS A 105 -15.63 6.64 10.10
C HIS A 105 -14.64 6.68 8.93
N CYS A 106 -14.20 5.52 8.46
CA CYS A 106 -13.49 5.43 7.20
C CYS A 106 -14.50 5.79 6.13
N GLU A 107 -14.26 6.88 5.43
CA GLU A 107 -15.13 7.24 4.32
C GLU A 107 -14.99 6.21 3.20
N PRO A 108 -16.07 5.90 2.46
CA PRO A 108 -15.96 5.00 1.34
C PRO A 108 -14.94 5.53 0.33
N LEU A 109 -13.95 4.73 -0.02
CA LEU A 109 -12.95 5.08 -1.04
C LEU A 109 -13.60 4.97 -2.42
N THR A 110 -14.09 6.11 -2.89
CA THR A 110 -14.61 6.30 -4.24
C THR A 110 -14.03 7.58 -4.81
N GLU A 111 -13.82 7.63 -6.12
CA GLU A 111 -13.35 8.85 -6.79
C GLU A 111 -14.27 10.05 -6.47
N ARG A 112 -15.59 9.81 -6.44
CA ARG A 112 -16.59 10.82 -6.09
C ARG A 112 -16.37 11.40 -4.69
N ASN A 113 -16.06 10.57 -3.70
CA ASN A 113 -15.81 11.04 -2.33
C ASN A 113 -14.49 11.82 -2.26
N LEU A 114 -13.44 11.38 -2.94
CA LEU A 114 -12.18 12.13 -3.01
C LEU A 114 -12.36 13.51 -3.63
N VAL A 115 -13.10 13.59 -4.74
CA VAL A 115 -13.44 14.86 -5.42
C VAL A 115 -14.27 15.75 -4.50
N LYS A 116 -15.32 15.19 -3.87
CA LYS A 116 -16.16 15.92 -2.92
C LYS A 116 -15.34 16.52 -1.79
N HIS A 117 -14.43 15.75 -1.19
CA HIS A 117 -13.61 16.24 -0.08
C HIS A 117 -12.64 17.33 -0.52
N ARG A 118 -12.02 17.17 -1.68
CA ARG A 118 -11.18 18.20 -2.29
C ARG A 118 -11.96 19.50 -2.52
N ASP A 119 -13.16 19.42 -3.08
CA ASP A 119 -13.96 20.59 -3.45
C ASP A 119 -14.57 21.29 -2.23
N GLN A 120 -14.66 20.60 -1.09
CA GLN A 120 -15.03 21.16 0.21
C GLN A 120 -13.86 21.85 0.94
N LEU A 121 -12.63 21.71 0.43
CA LEU A 121 -11.50 22.46 0.97
C LEU A 121 -11.64 23.93 0.56
N GLY A 122 -11.54 24.82 1.55
CA GLY A 122 -11.41 26.25 1.28
C GLY A 122 -10.14 26.57 0.49
N ASN A 123 -10.11 27.75 -0.13
CA ASN A 123 -8.97 28.24 -0.91
C ASN A 123 -7.68 28.42 -0.07
N ASP A 124 -7.78 28.36 1.25
CA ASP A 124 -6.67 28.45 2.21
C ASP A 124 -5.86 27.16 2.33
N ARG A 125 -6.36 26.02 1.81
CA ARG A 125 -5.73 24.69 1.96
C ARG A 125 -5.12 24.13 0.68
N LEU A 126 -4.37 24.97 -0.05
CA LEU A 126 -3.78 24.63 -1.35
C LEU A 126 -2.94 23.34 -1.33
N LEU A 127 -2.17 23.13 -0.27
CA LEU A 127 -1.32 21.94 -0.14
C LEU A 127 -2.13 20.65 -0.02
N LEU A 128 -3.20 20.67 0.77
CA LEU A 128 -4.09 19.54 0.94
C LEU A 128 -4.89 19.27 -0.34
N GLN A 129 -5.31 20.32 -1.03
CA GLN A 129 -5.97 20.22 -2.34
C GLN A 129 -5.04 19.56 -3.38
N ALA A 130 -3.76 19.92 -3.39
CA ALA A 130 -2.75 19.27 -4.23
C ALA A 130 -2.58 17.79 -3.88
N CYS A 131 -2.62 17.43 -2.59
CA CYS A 131 -2.58 16.03 -2.17
C CYS A 131 -3.81 15.25 -2.65
N PHE A 132 -5.01 15.83 -2.58
CA PHE A 132 -6.19 15.19 -3.16
C PHE A 132 -6.09 15.02 -4.67
N ASN A 133 -5.55 16.01 -5.40
CA ASN A 133 -5.34 15.87 -6.84
C ASN A 133 -4.39 14.72 -7.17
N VAL A 134 -3.31 14.56 -6.40
CA VAL A 134 -2.39 13.42 -6.53
C VAL A 134 -3.10 12.11 -6.18
N ALA A 135 -3.88 12.07 -5.09
CA ALA A 135 -4.64 10.89 -4.68
C ALA A 135 -5.65 10.45 -5.74
N ILE A 136 -6.44 11.38 -6.29
CA ILE A 136 -7.44 11.11 -7.33
C ILE A 136 -6.78 10.59 -8.60
N ASN A 137 -5.75 11.28 -9.09
CA ASN A 137 -5.05 10.88 -10.32
C ASN A 137 -4.30 9.55 -10.16
N GLY A 138 -3.69 9.33 -8.99
CA GLY A 138 -3.05 8.07 -8.66
C GLY A 138 -4.05 6.93 -8.60
N PHE A 139 -5.13 7.09 -7.82
CA PHE A 139 -6.16 6.07 -7.61
C PHE A 139 -6.87 5.68 -8.92
N ARG A 140 -7.22 6.64 -9.78
CA ARG A 140 -7.86 6.38 -11.07
C ARG A 140 -7.03 5.48 -11.98
N LYS A 141 -5.71 5.57 -11.88
CA LYS A 141 -4.77 4.77 -12.69
C LYS A 141 -4.46 3.40 -12.08
N GLU A 142 -4.97 3.09 -10.88
CA GLU A 142 -4.82 1.75 -10.31
C GLU A 142 -5.79 0.76 -10.97
N PRO A 143 -5.43 -0.54 -11.08
CA PRO A 143 -6.35 -1.54 -11.59
C PRO A 143 -7.58 -1.70 -10.68
N MET A 144 -8.69 -2.18 -11.25
CA MET A 144 -9.95 -2.39 -10.51
C MET A 144 -9.79 -3.25 -9.25
N ALA A 145 -8.94 -4.28 -9.32
CA ALA A 145 -8.64 -5.14 -8.17
C ALA A 145 -8.05 -4.36 -6.97
N VAL A 146 -7.24 -3.34 -7.24
CA VAL A 146 -6.72 -2.42 -6.21
C VAL A 146 -7.81 -1.46 -5.77
N GLN A 147 -8.51 -0.81 -6.71
CA GLN A 147 -9.54 0.19 -6.38
C GLN A 147 -10.65 -0.36 -5.48
N GLN A 148 -11.07 -1.61 -5.68
CA GLN A 148 -12.15 -2.25 -4.93
C GLN A 148 -11.73 -2.77 -3.54
N ASN A 149 -10.44 -2.82 -3.23
CA ASN A 149 -9.93 -3.42 -1.99
C ASN A 149 -8.77 -2.60 -1.39
N ALA A 150 -8.82 -1.29 -1.53
CA ALA A 150 -7.79 -0.37 -1.04
C ALA A 150 -8.20 0.40 0.20
N ARG A 151 -7.21 0.69 1.03
CA ARG A 151 -7.23 1.68 2.10
C ARG A 151 -6.33 2.84 1.66
N LEU A 152 -6.91 4.02 1.47
CA LEU A 152 -6.17 5.22 1.08
C LEU A 152 -6.01 6.14 2.29
N LEU A 153 -4.77 6.52 2.57
CA LEU A 153 -4.38 7.43 3.64
C LEU A 153 -3.77 8.69 3.05
N ILE A 154 -4.42 9.84 3.23
CA ILE A 154 -3.90 11.15 2.83
C ILE A 154 -3.37 11.86 4.07
N GLN A 155 -2.06 12.09 4.13
CA GLN A 155 -1.37 12.76 5.23
C GLN A 155 -0.64 14.01 4.72
N CYS A 156 -1.34 15.14 4.77
CA CYS A 156 -0.83 16.42 4.30
C CYS A 156 -1.30 17.54 5.22
N ASP A 157 -0.47 18.58 5.35
CA ASP A 157 -0.80 19.78 6.13
C ASP A 157 -1.19 19.49 7.59
N GLY A 158 -0.51 18.52 8.23
CA GLY A 158 -0.80 18.07 9.60
C GLY A 158 -2.13 17.33 9.76
N LEU A 159 -2.90 17.14 8.69
CA LEU A 159 -4.16 16.42 8.68
C LEU A 159 -3.98 15.02 8.11
N SER A 160 -4.77 14.09 8.63
CA SER A 160 -4.81 12.70 8.19
C SER A 160 -6.25 12.33 7.87
N MET A 161 -6.50 11.91 6.64
CA MET A 161 -7.80 11.41 6.17
C MET A 161 -7.65 10.00 5.65
N GLU A 162 -8.63 9.16 5.99
CA GLU A 162 -8.63 7.75 5.64
C GLU A 162 -9.89 7.38 4.88
N PHE A 163 -9.71 6.70 3.77
CA PHE A 163 -10.76 6.17 2.93
C PHE A 163 -10.59 4.66 2.77
N LEU A 164 -11.69 3.93 2.73
CA LEU A 164 -11.68 2.46 2.66
C LEU A 164 -12.61 1.93 1.57
N ALA A 165 -12.10 1.03 0.74
CA ALA A 165 -12.86 0.19 -0.19
C ALA A 165 -12.61 -1.28 0.15
N GLY A 166 -13.69 -2.08 0.13
CA GLY A 166 -13.62 -3.51 0.41
C GLY A 166 -13.03 -3.82 1.79
N LYS A 167 -12.01 -4.69 1.82
CA LYS A 167 -11.30 -5.11 3.04
C LYS A 167 -10.02 -4.30 3.31
N GLY A 168 -9.61 -3.42 2.39
CA GLY A 168 -8.38 -2.64 2.52
C GLY A 168 -7.09 -3.47 2.44
N HIS A 169 -7.04 -4.52 1.62
CA HIS A 169 -5.82 -5.32 1.43
C HIS A 169 -4.74 -4.63 0.55
N CYS A 170 -5.01 -3.43 0.03
CA CYS A 170 -4.01 -2.58 -0.57
C CYS A 170 -3.88 -1.29 0.25
N GLU A 171 -2.67 -0.94 0.68
CA GLU A 171 -2.45 0.33 1.37
C GLU A 171 -1.94 1.36 0.36
N ILE A 172 -2.71 2.41 0.12
CA ILE A 172 -2.32 3.57 -0.67
C ILE A 172 -2.05 4.72 0.29
N SER A 173 -0.93 5.40 0.12
CA SER A 173 -0.55 6.55 0.93
C SER A 173 -0.20 7.73 0.06
N VAL A 174 -0.70 8.90 0.45
CA VAL A 174 -0.35 10.19 -0.14
C VAL A 174 0.20 11.07 0.97
N LEU A 175 1.51 11.33 0.91
CA LEU A 175 2.23 12.05 1.96
C LEU A 175 3.22 13.05 1.38
N ILE A 176 3.65 14.00 2.20
CA ILE A 176 4.68 14.97 1.81
C ILE A 176 6.03 14.49 2.35
N PHE A 177 6.96 14.23 1.45
CA PHE A 177 8.33 13.84 1.79
C PHE A 177 9.31 14.67 0.99
N ASN A 178 10.28 15.29 1.67
CA ASN A 178 11.27 16.20 1.07
C ASN A 178 10.65 17.29 0.19
N GLY A 179 9.56 17.90 0.66
CA GLY A 179 8.85 18.97 -0.05
C GLY A 179 8.08 18.51 -1.31
N LYS A 180 7.96 17.21 -1.55
CA LYS A 180 7.22 16.63 -2.68
C LYS A 180 6.07 15.76 -2.17
N ILE A 181 4.92 15.86 -2.84
CA ILE A 181 3.79 14.96 -2.60
C ILE A 181 4.13 13.62 -3.27
N GLN A 182 4.17 12.56 -2.48
CA GLN A 182 4.41 11.20 -2.92
C GLN A 182 3.12 10.40 -2.90
N TYR A 183 2.93 9.59 -3.92
CA TYR A 183 1.88 8.58 -4.00
C TYR A 183 2.56 7.22 -3.95
N ALA A 184 2.31 6.46 -2.90
CA ALA A 184 2.90 5.15 -2.69
C ALA A 184 1.80 4.11 -2.48
N VAL A 185 2.01 2.93 -3.05
CA VAL A 185 1.11 1.79 -2.91
C VAL A 185 1.91 0.64 -2.33
N LYS A 186 1.28 -0.08 -1.41
CA LYS A 186 1.83 -1.26 -0.78
C LYS A 186 0.81 -2.39 -0.92
N GLU A 187 1.18 -3.38 -1.70
CA GLU A 187 0.38 -4.56 -1.97
C GLU A 187 0.57 -5.59 -0.84
N LEU A 188 -0.52 -6.20 -0.38
CA LEU A 188 -0.46 -7.23 0.66
C LEU A 188 -0.58 -8.65 0.09
N THR A 189 -0.74 -8.80 -1.23
CA THR A 189 -0.80 -10.11 -1.88
C THR A 189 -0.01 -10.13 -3.20
N ALA A 190 0.50 -11.33 -3.53
CA ALA A 190 1.19 -11.61 -4.79
C ALA A 190 0.33 -11.30 -6.02
N GLU A 191 -0.96 -11.65 -5.97
CA GLU A 191 -1.91 -11.42 -7.06
C GLU A 191 -2.11 -9.92 -7.33
N MET A 192 -2.27 -9.10 -6.29
CA MET A 192 -2.44 -7.66 -6.45
C MET A 192 -1.20 -7.00 -7.02
N TYR A 193 -0.01 -7.44 -6.56
CA TYR A 193 1.26 -7.00 -7.12
C TYR A 193 1.36 -7.35 -8.61
N HIS A 194 1.01 -8.59 -8.98
CA HIS A 194 0.99 -9.04 -10.37
C HIS A 194 0.04 -8.22 -11.25
N THR A 195 -1.24 -8.08 -10.87
CA THR A 195 -2.23 -7.30 -11.63
C THR A 195 -1.80 -5.84 -11.79
N ARG A 196 -1.17 -5.25 -10.77
CA ARG A 196 -0.71 -3.87 -10.82
C ARG A 196 0.48 -3.70 -11.77
N MET A 197 1.45 -4.61 -11.77
CA MET A 197 2.59 -4.58 -12.71
C MET A 197 2.18 -4.65 -14.19
N LEU A 198 1.05 -5.29 -14.51
CA LEU A 198 0.56 -5.36 -15.90
C LEU A 198 0.12 -3.99 -16.43
N VAL A 199 -0.41 -3.15 -15.55
CA VAL A 199 -0.99 -1.84 -15.89
C VAL A 199 -0.02 -0.70 -15.59
N ARG A 200 0.81 -0.83 -14.56
CA ARG A 200 1.72 0.20 -14.08
C ARG A 200 3.13 0.00 -14.60
N GLU A 201 3.74 1.13 -14.92
CA GLU A 201 5.15 1.22 -15.23
C GLU A 201 5.90 1.51 -13.94
N GLU A 202 6.95 0.73 -13.67
CA GLU A 202 7.87 0.98 -12.58
C GLU A 202 8.86 2.09 -12.98
N PRO A 203 9.26 2.97 -12.04
CA PRO A 203 10.37 3.87 -12.31
C PRO A 203 11.62 3.06 -12.65
N TRP A 204 12.42 3.56 -13.58
CA TRP A 204 13.67 2.93 -13.97
C TRP A 204 14.86 3.52 -13.20
N SER A 205 15.48 2.68 -12.39
CA SER A 205 16.85 2.80 -11.91
C SER A 205 17.38 1.40 -11.57
N PRO A 206 18.70 1.20 -11.44
CA PRO A 206 19.25 -0.07 -10.97
C PRO A 206 18.64 -0.52 -9.62
N ASP A 207 18.41 0.43 -8.71
CA ASP A 207 17.79 0.17 -7.41
C ASP A 207 16.31 -0.21 -7.54
N ASP A 208 15.58 0.44 -8.45
CA ASP A 208 14.18 0.09 -8.75
C ASP A 208 14.05 -1.33 -9.31
N LEU A 209 14.93 -1.71 -10.25
CA LEU A 209 14.97 -3.05 -10.82
C LEU A 209 15.30 -4.11 -9.75
N LEU A 210 16.27 -3.84 -8.87
CA LEU A 210 16.62 -4.72 -7.76
C LEU A 210 15.46 -4.85 -6.77
N ARG A 211 14.75 -3.76 -6.45
CA ARG A 211 13.55 -3.78 -5.62
C ARG A 211 12.47 -4.66 -6.24
N VAL A 212 12.17 -4.48 -7.53
CA VAL A 212 11.16 -5.28 -8.24
C VAL A 212 11.55 -6.75 -8.23
N LYS A 213 12.80 -7.09 -8.53
CA LYS A 213 13.32 -8.45 -8.45
C LYS A 213 13.15 -9.06 -7.06
N HIS A 214 13.56 -8.34 -6.01
CA HIS A 214 13.45 -8.81 -4.63
C HIS A 214 11.99 -8.99 -4.19
N THR A 215 11.10 -8.10 -4.64
CA THR A 215 9.67 -8.18 -4.36
C THR A 215 9.06 -9.43 -5.02
N LEU A 216 9.35 -9.66 -6.30
CA LEU A 216 8.94 -10.88 -7.01
C LEU A 216 9.46 -12.16 -6.35
N GLU A 217 10.71 -12.15 -5.85
CA GLU A 217 11.29 -13.27 -5.09
C GLU A 217 10.54 -13.52 -3.78
N THR A 218 10.29 -12.46 -3.01
CA THR A 218 9.59 -12.54 -1.73
C THR A 218 8.17 -13.09 -1.88
N TRP A 219 7.48 -12.72 -2.96
CA TRP A 219 6.14 -13.22 -3.27
C TRP A 219 6.12 -14.61 -3.93
N GLY A 220 7.28 -15.19 -4.25
CA GLY A 220 7.36 -16.49 -4.92
C GLY A 220 6.88 -16.47 -6.39
N ILE A 221 6.81 -15.28 -7.01
CA ILE A 221 6.39 -15.09 -8.41
C ILE A 221 7.60 -15.14 -9.35
N LEU A 222 8.82 -14.91 -8.85
CA LEU A 222 10.01 -14.84 -9.69
C LEU A 222 10.40 -16.21 -10.27
N SER A 223 9.96 -16.48 -11.51
CA SER A 223 10.38 -17.65 -12.27
C SER A 223 11.88 -17.61 -12.60
N GLY A 224 12.49 -18.77 -12.84
CA GLY A 224 13.90 -18.87 -13.21
C GLY A 224 14.25 -18.10 -14.48
N ILE A 225 13.34 -18.07 -15.45
CA ILE A 225 13.51 -17.34 -16.72
C ILE A 225 13.40 -15.83 -16.48
N LEU A 226 12.37 -15.37 -15.76
CA LEU A 226 12.22 -13.94 -15.44
C LEU A 226 13.41 -13.42 -14.63
N ARG A 227 13.93 -14.20 -13.67
CA ARG A 227 15.15 -13.85 -12.93
C ARG A 227 16.33 -13.58 -13.87
N LYS A 228 16.55 -14.45 -14.86
CA LYS A 228 17.63 -14.28 -15.84
C LYS A 228 17.39 -13.04 -16.71
N CYS A 229 16.15 -12.78 -17.15
CA CYS A 229 15.84 -11.59 -17.94
C CYS A 229 16.08 -10.28 -17.18
N LEU A 230 15.66 -10.18 -15.92
CA LEU A 230 15.94 -9.01 -15.09
C LEU A 230 17.46 -8.83 -14.88
N GLN A 231 18.22 -9.93 -14.74
CA GLN A 231 19.67 -9.87 -14.63
C GLN A 231 20.34 -9.39 -15.93
N VAL A 232 19.93 -9.91 -17.09
CA VAL A 232 20.42 -9.46 -18.41
C VAL A 232 20.09 -7.99 -18.63
N THR A 233 18.87 -7.57 -18.25
CA THR A 233 18.45 -6.16 -18.31
C THR A 233 19.41 -5.29 -17.51
N LEU A 234 19.73 -5.65 -16.27
CA LEU A 234 20.70 -4.90 -15.45
C LEU A 234 22.09 -4.85 -16.08
N GLN A 235 22.60 -5.99 -16.58
CA GLN A 235 23.95 -6.11 -17.12
C GLN A 235 24.14 -5.38 -18.45
N LYS A 236 23.19 -5.51 -19.38
CA LYS A 236 23.29 -4.88 -20.70
C LYS A 236 22.93 -3.40 -20.64
N PHE A 237 21.92 -3.02 -19.86
CA PHE A 237 21.44 -1.63 -19.86
C PHE A 237 22.45 -0.63 -19.32
N VAL A 238 23.26 -1.01 -18.32
CA VAL A 238 24.31 -0.12 -17.79
C VAL A 238 25.40 0.21 -18.82
N MET A 239 25.52 -0.60 -19.89
CA MET A 239 26.44 -0.38 -21.00
C MET A 239 25.85 0.53 -22.08
N GLU A 240 24.57 0.90 -21.97
CA GLU A 240 23.93 1.75 -22.96
C GLU A 240 24.38 3.21 -22.88
N PRO A 241 24.36 3.96 -24.00
CA PRO A 241 24.61 5.39 -23.96
C PRO A 241 23.70 6.11 -22.95
N LEU A 242 24.24 7.08 -22.22
CA LEU A 242 23.51 7.84 -21.18
C LEU A 242 22.18 8.43 -21.68
N LYS A 243 22.12 8.83 -22.95
CA LYS A 243 20.90 9.37 -23.57
C LYS A 243 19.77 8.34 -23.65
N ILE A 244 20.10 7.06 -23.85
CA ILE A 244 19.13 5.96 -23.71
C ILE A 244 18.76 5.82 -22.24
N GLN A 245 19.74 5.76 -21.35
CA GLN A 245 19.50 5.55 -19.91
C GLN A 245 18.55 6.58 -19.29
N SER A 246 18.65 7.84 -19.70
CA SER A 246 17.84 8.95 -19.17
C SER A 246 16.43 9.07 -19.76
N ASP A 247 16.12 8.34 -20.84
CA ASP A 247 14.89 8.52 -21.62
C ASP A 247 14.46 7.21 -22.30
N VAL A 248 13.91 6.28 -21.52
CA VAL A 248 13.64 4.91 -22.00
C VAL A 248 12.31 4.36 -21.49
N TYR A 249 11.72 3.50 -22.30
CA TYR A 249 10.73 2.52 -21.89
C TYR A 249 11.32 1.11 -22.05
N ILE A 250 11.32 0.33 -20.98
CA ILE A 250 11.85 -1.04 -20.96
C ILE A 250 10.69 -2.01 -20.76
N LEU A 251 10.51 -2.96 -21.67
CA LEU A 251 9.55 -4.05 -21.58
C LEU A 251 10.30 -5.36 -21.39
N VAL A 252 10.09 -6.03 -20.26
CA VAL A 252 10.60 -7.38 -19.98
C VAL A 252 9.44 -8.37 -20.06
N GLU A 253 9.46 -9.25 -21.05
CA GLU A 253 8.45 -10.28 -21.27
C GLU A 253 9.09 -11.68 -21.22
N CYS A 254 9.08 -12.30 -20.04
CA CYS A 254 9.79 -13.55 -19.82
C CYS A 254 9.00 -14.52 -18.94
N GLY A 255 8.89 -15.77 -19.40
CA GLY A 255 8.20 -16.84 -18.66
C GLY A 255 6.74 -16.52 -18.35
N GLY A 256 6.03 -15.85 -19.27
CA GLY A 256 4.63 -15.47 -19.10
C GLY A 256 4.38 -14.25 -18.22
N HIS A 257 5.44 -13.55 -17.80
CA HIS A 257 5.34 -12.33 -17.00
C HIS A 257 5.79 -11.12 -17.79
N ILE A 258 5.11 -10.00 -17.58
CA ILE A 258 5.42 -8.72 -18.18
C ILE A 258 5.79 -7.74 -17.07
N VAL A 259 6.95 -7.10 -17.19
CA VAL A 259 7.41 -6.03 -16.30
C VAL A 259 7.80 -4.82 -17.15
N LYS A 260 7.25 -3.66 -16.82
CA LYS A 260 7.43 -2.41 -17.57
C LYS A 260 8.20 -1.42 -16.70
N PHE A 261 9.26 -0.82 -17.24
CA PHE A 261 9.99 0.26 -16.59
C PHE A 261 10.03 1.52 -17.45
N VAL A 262 10.10 2.69 -16.81
CA VAL A 262 10.13 3.99 -17.49
C VAL A 262 11.16 4.95 -16.87
N SER A 263 11.89 5.65 -17.74
CA SER A 263 12.70 6.83 -17.43
C SER A 263 12.41 7.95 -18.43
N GLY A 264 12.36 9.20 -17.97
CA GLY A 264 12.24 10.36 -18.86
C GLY A 264 10.93 10.44 -19.64
N LYS A 265 11.03 10.70 -20.95
CA LYS A 265 9.92 10.95 -21.89
C LYS A 265 9.60 9.76 -22.81
N LYS A 266 10.24 8.61 -22.61
CA LYS A 266 10.10 7.38 -23.41
C LYS A 266 10.58 7.52 -24.86
N GLY A 267 11.64 8.29 -25.11
CA GLY A 267 12.21 8.47 -26.46
C GLY A 267 12.94 7.25 -27.03
N ASN A 268 13.30 6.28 -26.17
CA ASN A 268 13.94 5.02 -26.56
C ASN A 268 13.15 3.84 -26.02
N TYR A 269 13.25 2.69 -26.70
CA TYR A 269 12.51 1.48 -26.35
C TYR A 269 13.49 0.30 -26.24
N VAL A 270 13.42 -0.43 -25.13
CA VAL A 270 14.21 -1.65 -24.90
C VAL A 270 13.25 -2.80 -24.68
N TYR A 271 13.40 -3.87 -25.44
CA TYR A 271 12.59 -5.08 -25.32
C TYR A 271 13.48 -6.25 -24.94
N ILE A 272 13.13 -6.91 -23.84
CA ILE A 272 13.78 -8.12 -23.35
C ILE A 272 12.75 -9.23 -23.35
N HIS A 273 13.02 -10.31 -24.05
CA HIS A 273 12.15 -11.49 -24.06
C HIS A 273 12.92 -12.79 -24.06
N SER A 274 12.25 -13.88 -23.69
CA SER A 274 12.78 -15.24 -23.79
C SER A 274 12.06 -16.00 -24.89
N ASP A 275 12.80 -16.72 -25.74
CA ASP A 275 12.19 -17.66 -26.68
C ASP A 275 11.78 -18.99 -26.01
N SER A 276 11.26 -19.93 -26.80
CA SER A 276 10.83 -21.26 -26.33
C SER A 276 11.96 -22.12 -25.76
N GLU A 277 13.22 -21.83 -26.10
CA GLU A 277 14.39 -22.52 -25.56
C GLU A 277 14.90 -21.86 -24.26
N GLY A 278 14.32 -20.71 -23.90
CA GLY A 278 14.72 -19.92 -22.74
C GLY A 278 15.95 -19.04 -23.01
N THR A 279 16.33 -18.85 -24.28
CA THR A 279 17.37 -17.89 -24.67
C THR A 279 16.82 -16.47 -24.58
N ILE A 280 17.61 -15.57 -24.02
CA ILE A 280 17.18 -14.20 -23.73
C ILE A 280 17.66 -13.27 -24.82
N HIS A 281 16.72 -12.58 -25.44
CA HIS A 281 16.95 -11.58 -26.47
C HIS A 281 16.84 -10.19 -25.83
N TYR A 282 17.77 -9.31 -26.15
CA TYR A 282 17.80 -7.92 -25.68
C TYR A 282 17.88 -7.02 -26.90
N GLN A 283 16.85 -6.21 -27.13
CA GLN A 283 16.70 -5.42 -28.34
C GLN A 283 16.48 -3.97 -27.97
N VAL A 284 17.09 -3.06 -28.72
CA VAL A 284 16.91 -1.63 -28.49
C VAL A 284 16.52 -0.92 -29.78
N SER A 285 15.46 -0.14 -29.68
CA SER A 285 14.97 0.75 -30.73
C SER A 285 15.11 2.19 -30.28
N SER A 286 15.70 3.02 -31.14
CA SER A 286 15.82 4.46 -30.92
C SER A 286 15.42 5.21 -32.18
N GLN A 287 14.59 6.23 -32.00
CA GLN A 287 14.21 7.14 -33.08
C GLN A 287 15.35 8.08 -33.49
N SER A 288 16.40 8.19 -32.67
CA SER A 288 17.52 9.11 -32.94
C SER A 288 18.65 8.40 -33.68
N LEU A 289 18.95 8.88 -34.89
CA LEU A 289 20.10 8.40 -35.69
C LEU A 289 21.43 8.51 -34.93
N TRP A 290 21.62 9.57 -34.14
CA TRP A 290 22.80 9.72 -33.29
C TRP A 290 22.91 8.63 -32.22
N THR A 291 21.79 8.20 -31.65
CA THR A 291 21.78 7.11 -30.68
C THR A 291 22.19 5.79 -31.35
N GLN A 292 21.69 5.52 -32.56
CA GLN A 292 22.08 4.33 -33.32
C GLN A 292 23.58 4.31 -33.64
N VAL A 293 24.10 5.46 -34.11
CA VAL A 293 25.53 5.62 -34.39
C VAL A 293 26.36 5.40 -33.10
N SER A 294 25.97 6.03 -31.98
CA SER A 294 26.70 5.89 -30.72
C SER A 294 26.80 4.43 -30.25
N ARG A 295 25.72 3.64 -30.37
CA ARG A 295 25.73 2.21 -30.04
C ARG A 295 26.66 1.39 -30.92
N PHE A 296 26.67 1.68 -32.23
CA PHE A 296 27.55 1.00 -33.17
C PHE A 296 29.03 1.19 -32.79
N TRP A 297 29.42 2.42 -32.41
CA TRP A 297 30.77 2.72 -31.95
C TRP A 297 31.11 2.08 -30.60
N SER A 298 30.13 1.90 -29.71
CA SER A 298 30.30 1.19 -28.44
C SER A 298 30.48 -0.33 -28.59
N GLY A 299 30.44 -0.89 -29.80
CA GLY A 299 30.65 -2.31 -30.06
C GLY A 299 29.43 -3.20 -29.86
N ALA A 300 28.24 -2.63 -29.68
CA ALA A 300 26.98 -3.38 -29.56
C ALA A 300 26.41 -3.73 -30.95
N LYS A 301 27.06 -4.66 -31.67
CA LYS A 301 26.73 -4.97 -33.08
C LYS A 301 25.59 -5.99 -33.28
N ASP A 302 25.34 -6.87 -32.33
CA ASP A 302 24.48 -8.06 -32.57
C ASP A 302 22.98 -7.84 -32.25
N ASP A 303 22.60 -6.67 -31.72
CA ASP A 303 21.26 -6.44 -31.14
C ASP A 303 20.45 -5.33 -31.87
N MET A 304 20.80 -4.97 -33.12
CA MET A 304 20.18 -3.84 -33.83
C MET A 304 18.95 -4.27 -34.65
N PHE A 305 17.77 -3.80 -34.26
CA PHE A 305 16.54 -3.94 -35.06
C PHE A 305 16.52 -2.87 -36.16
N PRO A 306 16.22 -3.20 -37.43
CA PRO A 306 15.82 -2.19 -38.39
C PRO A 306 14.52 -1.55 -37.88
N SER A 307 14.44 -0.22 -37.95
CA SER A 307 13.30 0.58 -37.49
C SER A 307 12.02 0.20 -38.25
N ALA A 308 11.35 -0.87 -37.83
CA ALA A 308 10.04 -1.28 -38.31
C ALA A 308 8.98 -0.41 -37.63
N SER A 309 8.78 0.78 -38.18
CA SER A 309 7.89 1.83 -37.67
C SER A 309 6.40 1.44 -37.58
N ASN A 310 5.99 0.24 -38.02
CA ASN A 310 4.57 -0.02 -38.30
C ASN A 310 3.92 -1.13 -37.46
N HIS A 311 4.64 -1.86 -36.61
CA HIS A 311 4.06 -3.02 -35.91
C HIS A 311 3.76 -2.84 -34.42
N LEU A 312 4.30 -1.81 -33.75
CA LEU A 312 4.11 -1.59 -32.30
C LEU A 312 3.03 -0.52 -31.98
N GLN A 313 2.29 -0.05 -32.99
CA GLN A 313 1.27 0.99 -32.82
C GLN A 313 -0.14 0.42 -32.56
N LEU A 314 -0.30 -0.90 -32.47
CA LEU A 314 -1.61 -1.57 -32.40
C LEU A 314 -2.22 -1.74 -31.00
N GLU A 315 -1.55 -1.33 -29.91
CA GLU A 315 -2.05 -1.56 -28.54
C GLU A 315 -2.27 -0.31 -27.68
N CYS A 316 -2.13 0.90 -28.23
CA CYS A 316 -2.36 2.14 -27.47
C CYS A 316 -3.75 2.78 -27.66
N ASP A 317 -4.59 2.28 -28.57
CA ASP A 317 -5.91 2.89 -28.89
C ASP A 317 -7.13 2.16 -28.29
N GLN A 318 -6.93 1.24 -27.36
CA GLN A 318 -8.02 0.63 -26.58
C GLN A 318 -7.68 0.53 -25.10
N CYS A 319 -7.82 1.63 -24.36
CA CYS A 319 -8.14 1.67 -22.92
C CYS A 319 -8.52 3.09 -22.50
#